data_AF-P25850-F1
#
_entry.id   AF-P25850-F1
#
_cell.length_a   1.000
_cell.length_b   1.000
_cell.length_c   1.000
_cell.angle_alpha   90.00
_cell.angle_beta   90.00
_cell.angle_gamma   90.00
#
_symmetry.space_group_name_H-M   'P 1'
#
loop_
_entity.id
_entity.type
_entity.pdbx_description
1 polymer ?
#
loop_
_entity_poly.entity_id
_entity_poly.type
_entity_poly.pdbx_seq_one_letter_code
_entity_poly.pdbx_strand_id
1 'polypeptide(L)' 'RICPRILMECSSDSDCLAECICLEQDGFCG' A
#
# COMPACT_ATOMS: atom_id res chain seq x y z
N ARG A 1 12.47 -2.03 3.58
CA ARG A 1 11.05 -2.06 3.95
C ARG A 1 10.50 -3.40 3.48
N ILE A 2 9.86 -4.18 4.35
CA ILE A 2 9.18 -5.41 3.94
C ILE A 2 7.69 -5.10 4.00
N CYS A 3 7.09 -4.71 2.88
CA CYS A 3 5.64 -4.62 2.81
C CYS A 3 5.08 -6.06 2.94
N PRO A 4 4.22 -6.34 3.92
CA PRO A 4 3.61 -7.65 4.05
C PRO A 4 2.76 -7.95 2.81
N ARG A 5 2.75 -9.20 2.37
CA ARG A 5 1.92 -9.64 1.25
C ARG A 5 0.46 -9.76 1.67
N ILE A 6 -0.24 -8.63 1.65
CA ILE A 6 -1.67 -8.52 1.86
C ILE A 6 -2.24 -7.61 0.77
N LEU A 7 -3.39 -8.00 0.20
CA LEU A 7 -4.10 -7.14 -0.73
C LEU A 7 -4.86 -6.08 0.08
N MET A 8 -4.45 -4.82 -0.04
CA MET A 8 -5.03 -3.70 0.69
C MET A 8 -5.25 -2.55 -0.28
N GLU A 9 -6.49 -2.11 -0.44
CA GLU A 9 -6.84 -0.95 -1.27
C GLU A 9 -6.39 0.35 -0.62
N CYS A 10 -6.03 1.34 -1.42
CA CYS A 10 -5.56 2.64 -0.95
C CYS A 10 -5.87 3.77 -1.93
N SER A 11 -5.94 4.98 -1.37
CA SER A 11 -6.00 6.25 -2.09
C SER A 11 -4.78 7.13 -1.82
N SER A 12 -4.08 6.86 -0.72
CA SER A 12 -2.87 7.56 -0.30
C SER A 12 -1.96 6.64 0.51
N ASP A 13 -0.68 7.00 0.64
CA ASP A 13 0.29 6.24 1.45
C ASP A 13 -0.13 6.08 2.92
N SER A 14 -0.98 6.99 3.43
CA SER A 14 -1.48 6.95 4.81
C SER A 14 -2.46 5.81 5.07
N ASP A 15 -3.07 5.28 4.01
CA ASP A 15 -3.98 4.13 4.09
C ASP A 15 -3.20 2.81 4.28
N CYS A 16 -1.89 2.84 3.97
CA CYS A 16 -1.03 1.67 3.97
C CYS A 16 -0.27 1.50 5.29
N LEU A 17 0.20 0.27 5.52
CA LEU A 17 1.11 -0.02 6.63
C LEU A 17 2.41 0.78 6.46
N ALA A 18 3.07 1.13 7.56
CA ALA A 18 4.22 2.05 7.59
C ALA A 18 5.41 1.67 6.67
N GLU A 19 5.44 0.43 6.17
CA GLU A 19 6.45 -0.08 5.25
C GLU A 19 5.99 -0.18 3.78
N CYS A 20 4.76 0.21 3.47
CA CYS A 20 4.15 0.15 2.13
C CYS A 20 3.83 1.56 1.64
N ILE A 21 3.64 1.71 0.32
CA ILE A 21 3.11 2.93 -0.31
C ILE A 21 1.90 2.59 -1.16
N CYS A 22 1.09 3.59 -1.47
CA CYS A 22 -0.05 3.38 -2.35
C CYS A 22 0.41 3.36 -3.81
N LEU A 23 0.28 2.21 -4.47
CA LEU A 23 0.57 2.09 -5.88
C LEU A 23 -0.60 2.68 -6.67
N GLU A 24 -0.53 3.97 -7.00
CA GLU A 24 -1.61 4.72 -7.70
C GLU A 24 -2.10 4.05 -8.99
N GLN A 25 -1.25 3.25 -9.64
CA GLN A 25 -1.60 2.51 -10.87
C GLN A 25 -2.64 1.41 -10.62
N ASP A 26 -2.57 0.75 -9.47
CA ASP A 26 -3.43 -0.39 -9.14
C ASP A 26 -4.45 -0.04 -8.04
N GLY A 27 -4.20 1.02 -7.27
CA GLY A 27 -5.01 1.38 -6.10
C GLY A 27 -4.78 0.45 -4.90
N PHE A 28 -3.61 -0.17 -4.80
CA PHE A 28 -3.26 -1.10 -3.73
C PHE A 28 -1.92 -0.75 -3.06
N CYS A 29 -1.82 -1.07 -1.77
CA CYS A 29 -0.60 -0.96 -1.00
C CYS A 29 0.42 -2.01 -1.41
N GLY A 30 1.66 -1.57 -1.66
CA GLY A 30 2.79 -2.42 -2.04
C GLY A 30 4.14 -1.90 -1.60
#